data_AF-A0A3M1B0E2-F1
#
_entry.id   AF-A0A3M1B0E2-F1
#
_cell.length_a   1.000
_cell.length_b   1.000
_cell.length_c   1.000
_cell.angle_alpha   90.00
_cell.angle_beta   90.00
_cell.angle_gamma   90.00
#
_symmetry.space_group_name_H-M   'P 1'
#
loop_
_entity.id
_entity.type
_entity.pdbx_description
1 polymer ?
#
loop_
_entity_poly.entity_id
_entity_poly.type
_entity_poly.pdbx_seq_one_letter_code
_entity_poly.pdbx_strand_id
1 'polypeptide(L)'
;MKLGIWKLFLQRIKEQENQTSTLVMPGKNQHPELKKYKFRELKLYSSTEWLADNKKKYRQVFDRWNTAYVYAELSFYNKFFDEEDWDVNVHLRCYAVKKNKRELCKLDFSRKVTKYDNVVYIRE
;
A
#
# COMPACT_ATOMS: atom_id res chain seq x y z
N MET A 1 9.69 -1.83 -35.41
CA MET A 1 10.21 -0.70 -34.60
C MET A 1 9.42 -0.42 -33.29
N LYS A 2 8.75 -1.41 -32.66
CA LYS A 2 7.93 -1.15 -31.43
C LYS A 2 8.25 -2.04 -30.20
N LEU A 3 9.35 -2.80 -30.23
CA LEU A 3 9.80 -3.63 -29.10
C LEU A 3 11.02 -3.05 -28.34
N GLY A 4 11.82 -2.20 -28.98
CA GLY A 4 13.02 -1.61 -28.35
C GLY A 4 12.73 -0.52 -27.31
N ILE A 5 11.65 0.24 -27.50
CA ILE A 5 11.31 1.39 -26.64
C ILE A 5 10.86 0.93 -25.24
N TRP A 6 10.12 -0.18 -25.14
CA TRP A 6 9.69 -0.74 -23.87
C TRP A 6 10.84 -1.36 -23.07
N LYS A 7 11.85 -1.92 -23.76
CA LYS A 7 13.04 -2.47 -23.12
C LYS A 7 13.90 -1.36 -22.48
N LEU A 8 14.04 -0.23 -23.17
CA LEU A 8 14.76 0.94 -22.66
C LEU A 8 13.99 1.63 -21.51
N PHE A 9 12.65 1.62 -21.54
CA PHE A 9 11.83 2.17 -20.46
C PHE A 9 11.98 1.36 -19.16
N LEU A 10 11.93 0.02 -19.24
CA LEU A 10 12.15 -0.85 -18.09
C LEU A 10 13.58 -0.78 -17.53
N GLN A 11 14.57 -0.64 -18.41
CA GLN A 11 15.97 -0.42 -18.01
C GLN A 11 16.10 0.88 -17.21
N ARG A 12 15.46 1.95 -17.68
CA ARG A 12 15.50 3.26 -17.04
C ARG A 12 14.76 3.31 -15.70
N ILE A 13 13.69 2.52 -15.53
CA ILE A 13 12.99 2.38 -14.24
C ILE A 13 13.92 1.68 -13.21
N LYS A 14 14.62 0.61 -13.61
CA LYS A 14 15.61 -0.07 -12.75
C LYS A 14 16.78 0.83 -12.37
N GLU A 15 17.24 1.67 -13.30
CA GLU A 15 18.31 2.65 -13.02
C GLU A 15 17.87 3.74 -12.04
N GLN A 16 16.61 4.17 -12.07
CA GLN A 16 16.10 5.19 -11.14
C GLN A 16 15.84 4.63 -9.72
N GLU A 17 15.47 3.35 -9.59
CA GLU A 17 15.42 2.66 -8.29
C GLU A 17 16.82 2.56 -7.66
N ASN A 18 17.86 2.25 -8.44
CA ASN A 18 19.25 2.16 -7.95
C ASN A 18 19.88 3.53 -7.60
N GLN A 19 19.38 4.64 -8.15
CA GLN A 19 19.97 5.96 -7.89
C GLN A 19 19.38 6.64 -6.64
N THR A 20 18.15 6.28 -6.25
CA THR A 20 17.53 6.77 -5.01
C THR A 20 18.18 6.17 -3.76
N SER A 21 18.99 5.11 -3.89
CA SER A 21 19.76 4.49 -2.79
C SER A 21 21.13 5.12 -2.50
N THR A 22 21.58 6.15 -3.23
CA THR A 22 22.99 6.61 -3.17
C THR A 22 23.23 8.06 -2.71
N LEU A 23 22.32 8.68 -1.97
CA LEU A 23 22.65 9.90 -1.21
C LEU A 23 22.61 9.62 0.29
N VAL A 24 23.60 8.86 0.77
CA VAL A 24 23.84 8.61 2.20
C VAL A 24 25.14 9.32 2.59
N MET A 25 25.02 10.28 3.51
CA MET A 25 26.13 10.96 4.19
C MET A 25 27.05 9.94 4.89
N PRO A 26 28.39 10.12 4.91
CA PRO A 26 29.29 9.13 5.51
C PRO A 26 29.23 9.25 7.04
N GLY A 27 28.55 8.31 7.68
CA GLY A 27 28.55 8.21 9.14
C GLY A 27 27.29 7.62 9.73
N LYS A 28 27.08 6.31 9.55
CA LYS A 28 26.38 5.39 10.47
C LYS A 28 26.46 3.99 9.88
N ASN A 29 26.95 3.01 10.65
CA ASN A 29 26.90 1.60 10.30
C ASN A 29 25.43 1.21 10.09
N GLN A 30 25.01 1.09 8.84
CA GLN A 30 23.64 0.72 8.50
C GLN A 30 23.49 -0.79 8.67
N HIS A 31 23.22 -1.23 9.90
CA HIS A 31 22.41 -2.43 10.04
C HIS A 31 21.08 -2.16 9.31
N PRO A 32 20.57 -3.09 8.49
CA PRO A 32 19.27 -2.91 7.85
C PRO A 32 18.25 -2.65 8.95
N GLU A 33 17.66 -1.46 8.96
CA GLU A 33 16.68 -1.07 9.95
C GLU A 33 15.56 -2.12 9.94
N LEU A 34 15.32 -2.76 11.09
CA LEU A 34 14.34 -3.83 11.23
C LEU A 34 12.95 -3.25 10.99
N LYS A 35 12.44 -3.43 9.76
CA LYS A 35 11.10 -2.98 9.39
C LYS A 35 10.06 -3.72 10.24
N LYS A 36 9.21 -2.98 10.97
CA LYS A 36 8.18 -3.55 11.88
C LYS A 36 7.01 -4.25 11.20
N TYR A 37 6.86 -4.09 9.88
CA TYR A 37 5.76 -4.67 9.12
C TYR A 37 6.18 -5.25 7.77
N LYS A 38 5.36 -6.15 7.24
CA LYS A 38 5.43 -6.63 5.85
C LYS A 38 4.08 -6.43 5.17
N PHE A 39 4.04 -5.69 4.07
CA PHE A 39 2.82 -5.54 3.26
C PHE A 39 2.28 -6.92 2.87
N ARG A 40 0.96 -7.10 3.02
CA ARG A 40 0.28 -8.33 2.63
C ARG A 40 -0.58 -8.08 1.39
N GLU A 41 -1.61 -7.25 1.53
CA GLU A 41 -2.52 -6.93 0.42
C GLU A 41 -3.30 -5.64 0.68
N LEU A 42 -3.74 -5.01 -0.41
CA LEU A 42 -4.71 -3.92 -0.40
C LEU A 42 -5.85 -4.33 -1.33
N LYS A 43 -7.06 -4.42 -0.78
CA LYS A 43 -8.26 -4.80 -1.52
C LYS A 43 -9.27 -3.67 -1.48
N LEU A 44 -9.98 -3.47 -2.59
CA LEU A 44 -11.02 -2.44 -2.70
C LEU A 44 -12.38 -3.09 -2.92
N TYR A 45 -13.44 -2.48 -2.38
CA TYR A 45 -14.82 -2.93 -2.55
C TYR A 45 -15.80 -1.74 -2.60
N SER A 46 -16.99 -1.94 -3.15
CA SER A 46 -17.98 -0.87 -3.36
C SER A 46 -19.24 -1.00 -2.50
N SER A 47 -19.42 -2.10 -1.77
CA SER A 47 -20.54 -2.32 -0.85
C SER A 47 -20.06 -3.01 0.42
N THR A 48 -20.60 -2.58 1.56
CA THR A 48 -20.40 -3.20 2.87
C THR A 48 -21.27 -4.45 3.06
N GLU A 49 -22.18 -4.71 2.12
CA GLU A 49 -23.04 -5.88 2.14
C GLU A 49 -22.23 -7.17 1.91
N TRP A 50 -22.45 -8.13 2.80
CA TRP A 50 -21.96 -9.49 2.61
C TRP A 50 -22.86 -10.17 1.60
N LEU A 51 -22.26 -10.78 0.58
CA LEU A 51 -23.01 -11.69 -0.27
C LEU A 51 -23.22 -13.02 0.47
N ALA A 52 -24.14 -13.83 -0.05
CA ALA A 52 -24.25 -15.24 0.32
C ALA A 52 -22.84 -15.88 0.37
N ASP A 53 -22.60 -16.70 1.40
CA ASP A 53 -21.30 -17.26 1.80
C ASP A 53 -20.31 -16.34 2.53
N ASN A 54 -20.74 -15.21 3.10
CA ASN A 54 -19.86 -14.28 3.84
C ASN A 54 -18.63 -13.83 3.00
N LYS A 55 -18.83 -13.60 1.70
CA LYS A 55 -17.77 -13.13 0.79
C LYS A 55 -18.03 -11.71 0.33
N LYS A 56 -17.06 -10.82 0.56
CA LYS A 56 -17.02 -9.50 -0.07
C LYS A 56 -16.57 -9.64 -1.53
N LYS A 57 -17.22 -8.91 -2.44
CA LYS A 57 -16.75 -8.78 -3.83
C LYS A 57 -15.69 -7.69 -3.90
N TYR A 58 -14.42 -8.09 -3.84
CA TYR A 58 -13.31 -7.19 -4.10
C TYR A 58 -13.15 -6.93 -5.61
N ARG A 59 -12.85 -5.69 -5.98
CA ARG A 59 -12.76 -5.26 -7.38
C ARG A 59 -11.58 -4.31 -7.57
N GLN A 60 -10.96 -4.36 -8.73
CA GLN A 60 -9.92 -3.40 -9.16
C GLN A 60 -10.46 -2.35 -10.11
N VAL A 61 -11.57 -2.67 -10.79
CA VAL A 61 -12.23 -1.80 -11.77
C VAL A 61 -13.62 -1.47 -11.27
N PHE A 62 -13.93 -0.17 -11.27
CA PHE A 62 -15.18 0.39 -10.80
C PHE A 62 -15.85 1.14 -11.95
N ASP A 63 -17.18 1.03 -12.05
CA ASP A 63 -17.97 1.80 -13.00
C ASP A 63 -18.24 3.19 -12.41
N ARG A 64 -17.93 4.23 -13.17
CA ARG A 64 -18.16 5.63 -12.78
C ARG A 64 -19.63 5.90 -12.44
N TRP A 65 -20.56 5.30 -13.15
CA TRP A 65 -21.98 5.61 -13.03
C TRP A 65 -22.66 4.85 -11.89
N ASN A 66 -22.10 3.69 -11.53
CA ASN A 66 -22.70 2.78 -10.55
C ASN A 66 -21.97 2.78 -9.19
N THR A 67 -20.76 3.35 -9.11
CA THR A 67 -19.95 3.33 -7.89
C THR A 67 -20.10 4.65 -7.14
N ALA A 68 -20.88 4.63 -6.05
CA ALA A 68 -21.01 5.77 -5.14
C ALA A 68 -19.80 5.89 -4.19
N TYR A 69 -19.30 4.77 -3.68
CA TYR A 69 -18.21 4.72 -2.70
C TYR A 69 -17.19 3.64 -3.05
N VAL A 70 -15.93 3.90 -2.70
CA VAL A 70 -14.83 2.94 -2.80
C VAL A 70 -14.23 2.79 -1.41
N TYR A 71 -14.40 1.61 -0.85
CA TYR A 71 -13.83 1.20 0.43
C TYR A 71 -12.50 0.49 0.20
N ALA A 72 -11.61 0.56 1.18
CA ALA A 72 -10.30 -0.05 1.17
C ALA A 72 -10.07 -0.92 2.40
N GLU A 73 -9.56 -2.14 2.16
CA GLU A 73 -9.07 -3.05 3.17
C GLU A 73 -7.57 -3.25 2.96
N LEU A 74 -6.77 -2.61 3.81
CA LEU A 74 -5.32 -2.82 3.89
C LEU A 74 -5.03 -3.91 4.91
N SER A 75 -4.14 -4.84 4.57
CA SER A 75 -3.58 -5.76 5.54
C SER A 75 -2.06 -5.85 5.42
N PHE A 76 -1.42 -6.09 6.57
CA PHE A 76 0.02 -6.30 6.66
C PHE A 76 0.33 -7.25 7.81
N TYR A 77 1.47 -7.95 7.71
CA TYR A 77 1.98 -8.79 8.78
C TYR A 77 2.74 -7.94 9.80
N ASN A 78 2.46 -8.15 11.07
CA ASN A 78 3.26 -7.64 12.18
C ASN A 78 4.52 -8.49 12.30
N LYS A 79 5.70 -7.87 12.13
CA LYS A 79 6.97 -8.57 12.28
C LYS A 79 7.44 -8.64 13.73
N PHE A 80 6.85 -7.83 14.60
CA PHE A 80 7.13 -7.79 16.04
C PHE A 80 6.04 -8.54 16.81
N PHE A 81 5.43 -9.53 16.15
CA PHE A 81 4.50 -10.45 16.78
C PHE A 81 5.25 -11.23 17.88
N ASP A 82 4.62 -11.38 19.04
CA ASP A 82 5.20 -11.89 20.29
C ASP A 82 6.38 -11.09 20.87
N GLU A 83 6.80 -9.99 20.26
CA GLU A 83 7.91 -9.15 20.74
C GLU A 83 7.41 -7.92 21.54
N GLU A 84 6.87 -6.91 20.85
CA GLU A 84 6.43 -5.65 21.48
C GLU A 84 5.24 -5.02 20.76
N ASP A 85 4.46 -4.25 21.52
CA ASP A 85 3.42 -3.37 20.98
C ASP A 85 4.08 -2.15 20.31
N TRP A 86 3.50 -1.66 19.22
CA TRP A 86 4.00 -0.48 18.51
C TRP A 86 2.88 0.29 17.79
N ASP A 87 3.09 1.56 17.50
CA ASP A 87 2.11 2.41 16.80
C ASP A 87 2.42 2.51 15.31
N VAL A 88 1.40 2.30 14.47
CA VAL A 88 1.47 2.47 13.02
C VAL A 88 0.71 3.72 12.59
N ASN A 89 1.33 4.52 11.72
CA ASN A 89 0.67 5.60 11.01
C ASN A 89 0.49 5.20 9.54
N VAL A 90 -0.76 5.20 9.08
CA VAL A 90 -1.14 4.76 7.74
C VAL A 90 -1.76 5.93 6.98
N HIS A 91 -1.26 6.15 5.77
CA HIS A 91 -1.73 7.17 4.85
C HIS A 91 -2.28 6.50 3.60
N LEU A 92 -3.60 6.47 3.45
CA LEU A 92 -4.26 6.02 2.23
C LEU A 92 -4.55 7.24 1.35
N ARG A 93 -3.99 7.23 0.13
CA ARG A 93 -4.13 8.33 -0.82
C ARG A 93 -4.65 7.81 -2.16
N CYS A 94 -5.67 8.48 -2.68
CA CYS A 94 -6.25 8.18 -3.97
C CYS A 94 -5.89 9.30 -4.96
N TYR A 95 -5.38 8.93 -6.14
CA TYR A 95 -4.97 9.88 -7.17
C TYR A 95 -5.73 9.64 -8.47
N ALA A 96 -6.08 10.72 -9.17
CA ALA A 96 -6.53 10.65 -10.54
C ALA A 96 -5.38 10.24 -11.46
N VAL A 97 -5.63 9.30 -12.38
CA VAL A 97 -4.63 8.77 -13.33
C VAL A 97 -4.30 9.75 -14.47
N LYS A 98 -4.98 10.91 -14.55
CA LYS A 98 -4.75 11.93 -15.60
C LYS A 98 -3.37 12.58 -15.44
N LYS A 99 -2.87 13.23 -16.52
CA LYS A 99 -1.54 13.89 -16.58
C LYS A 99 -1.21 14.78 -15.37
N ASN A 100 -2.22 15.47 -14.82
CA ASN A 100 -2.11 16.09 -13.50
C ASN A 100 -2.58 15.07 -12.46
N LYS A 101 -1.63 14.49 -11.71
CA LYS A 101 -1.87 13.60 -10.56
C LYS A 101 -2.60 14.35 -9.44
N ARG A 102 -3.87 14.65 -9.66
CA ARG A 102 -4.74 15.32 -8.69
C ARG A 102 -5.11 14.31 -7.60
N GLU A 103 -4.88 14.68 -6.35
CA GLU A 103 -5.36 13.92 -5.21
C GLU A 103 -6.89 14.01 -5.13
N LEU A 104 -7.55 12.85 -5.06
CA LEU A 104 -9.00 12.72 -4.97
C LEU A 104 -9.45 12.52 -3.53
N CYS A 105 -8.66 11.78 -2.75
CA CYS A 105 -8.98 11.44 -1.38
C CYS A 105 -7.67 11.21 -0.61
N LYS A 106 -7.67 11.62 0.66
CA LYS A 106 -6.59 11.43 1.61
C LYS A 106 -7.21 11.02 2.93
N LEU A 107 -6.75 9.90 3.47
CA LEU A 107 -7.15 9.38 4.75
C LEU A 107 -5.91 9.03 5.57
N ASP A 108 -5.82 9.58 6.78
CA ASP A 108 -4.69 9.43 7.68
C ASP A 108 -5.18 8.76 8.97
N PHE A 109 -4.53 7.66 9.37
CA PHE A 109 -4.91 6.89 10.55
C PHE A 109 -3.69 6.58 11.42
N SER A 110 -3.89 6.65 12.73
CA SER A 110 -2.96 6.08 13.71
C SER A 110 -3.63 4.88 14.38
N ARG A 111 -2.92 3.76 14.45
CA ARG A 111 -3.40 2.54 15.10
C ARG A 111 -2.30 1.93 15.95
N LYS A 112 -2.66 1.46 17.14
CA LYS A 112 -1.79 0.64 17.97
C LYS A 112 -1.83 -0.80 17.46
N VAL A 113 -0.67 -1.36 17.15
CA VAL A 113 -0.48 -2.76 16.79
C VAL A 113 -0.03 -3.50 18.04
N THR A 114 -0.79 -4.54 18.42
CA THR A 114 -0.41 -5.36 19.58
C THR A 114 0.56 -6.45 19.14
N LYS A 115 1.41 -6.90 20.06
CA LYS A 115 2.28 -8.06 19.82
C LYS A 115 1.49 -9.36 19.58
N TYR A 116 0.21 -9.42 19.96
CA TYR A 116 -0.62 -10.62 19.80
C TYR A 116 -1.33 -10.70 18.43
N ASP A 117 -1.21 -9.66 17.59
CA ASP A 117 -1.79 -9.66 16.26
C ASP A 117 -0.72 -9.97 15.22
N ASN A 118 -0.79 -11.16 14.61
CA ASN A 118 0.13 -11.55 13.54
C ASN A 118 -0.16 -10.80 12.22
N VAL A 119 -1.42 -10.48 11.98
CA VAL A 119 -1.91 -9.72 10.82
C VAL A 119 -2.81 -8.61 11.29
N VAL A 120 -2.48 -7.40 10.86
CA VAL A 120 -3.28 -6.20 11.13
C VAL A 120 -4.13 -5.89 9.91
N TYR A 121 -5.39 -5.54 10.14
CA TYR A 121 -6.33 -5.10 9.10
C TYR A 121 -6.80 -3.67 9.39
N ILE A 122 -6.80 -2.83 8.36
CA ILE A 122 -7.34 -1.47 8.38
C ILE A 122 -8.40 -1.39 7.29
N ARG A 123 -9.63 -1.00 7.66
CA ARG A 123 -10.82 -1.01 6.80
C ARG A 123 -11.52 0.33 6.87
N GLU A 124 -11.67 0.99 5.72
CA GLU A 124 -12.26 2.32 5.56
C GLU A 124 -13.11 2.42 4.30
#